data_AF-A0A9E7K5P6-F1
#
_entry.id   AF-A0A9E7K5P6-F1
#
_cell.length_a   1.000
_cell.length_b   1.000
_cell.length_c   1.000
_cell.angle_alpha   90.00
_cell.angle_beta   90.00
_cell.angle_gamma   90.00
#
_symmetry.space_group_name_H-M   'P 1'
#
loop_
_entity.id
_entity.type
_entity.pdbx_description
1 polymer ?
#
loop_
_entity_poly.entity_id
_entity_poly.type
_entity_poly.pdbx_seq_one_letter_code
_entity_poly.pdbx_strand_id
1 'polypeptide(L)'
;MIRCYPHIRAFWSAAAANTVVVEADAFKETDVIYRAISSRGHHDDMLQTAELVHQSSTDAASSLLVTALNEGRDVIMDGTLSWEPFVQQTIAMARNVHHQQYRMGVGYKVADDGTITENYWEPVEDDEENNKCSTRKPYRIEMVGVVCDAYLAVVRGIRRAIIMGRAVRVKSQLKSHQRFANAFPRYCQLVDNARLYSTNSMGSAKLIGWKDGSSNLLVDPQEIICLEKLSKVNEDANSIYELYPQEDSSSGSGFIWDGMVMSPTRESIQQELKAAIERIESPAS
;
A
#
# COMPACT_ATOMS: atom_id res chain seq x y z
N MET A 1 -10.36 -7.93 -1.37
CA MET A 1 -10.09 -7.39 -0.02
C MET A 1 -9.82 -8.58 0.93
N ILE A 2 -8.56 -8.87 1.27
CA ILE A 2 -8.19 -9.63 2.48
C ILE A 2 -7.49 -8.59 3.36
N ARG A 3 -8.28 -7.83 4.11
CA ARG A 3 -7.77 -6.96 5.18
C ARG A 3 -7.83 -7.77 6.46
N CYS A 4 -6.77 -8.51 6.75
CA CYS A 4 -6.61 -9.18 8.04
C CYS A 4 -5.29 -8.75 8.68
N TYR A 5 -5.25 -7.51 9.17
CA TYR A 5 -4.37 -7.15 10.28
C TYR A 5 -5.22 -6.47 11.35
N PRO A 6 -5.91 -7.25 12.22
CA PRO A 6 -6.67 -6.70 13.34
C PRO A 6 -5.85 -5.73 14.21
N HIS A 7 -4.52 -5.89 14.25
CA HIS A 7 -3.61 -5.00 14.99
C HIS A 7 -3.47 -3.59 14.39
N ILE A 8 -3.57 -3.42 13.07
CA ILE A 8 -3.50 -2.09 12.44
C ILE A 8 -4.82 -1.35 12.62
N ARG A 9 -5.95 -2.07 12.56
CA ARG A 9 -7.26 -1.48 12.88
C ARG A 9 -7.34 -1.05 14.34
N ALA A 10 -6.76 -1.83 15.26
CA ALA A 10 -6.64 -1.45 16.66
C ALA A 10 -5.70 -0.23 16.86
N PHE A 11 -4.60 -0.14 16.09
CA PHE A 11 -3.72 1.03 16.10
C PHE A 11 -4.50 2.32 15.80
N TRP A 12 -5.38 2.29 14.79
CA TRP A 12 -6.20 3.44 14.42
C TRP A 12 -7.48 3.61 15.26
N SER A 13 -7.87 2.64 16.10
CA SER A 13 -9.06 2.78 16.95
C SER A 13 -8.93 3.86 18.02
N ALA A 14 -7.71 4.32 18.30
CA ALA A 14 -7.43 5.47 19.15
C ALA A 14 -7.58 6.82 18.42
N ALA A 15 -7.55 6.82 17.08
CA ALA A 15 -7.89 7.99 16.28
C ALA A 15 -9.42 8.16 16.30
N ALA A 16 -9.88 9.36 16.65
CA ALA A 16 -11.24 9.63 17.11
C ALA A 16 -12.34 9.21 16.11
N ALA A 17 -13.57 9.07 16.62
CA ALA A 17 -14.80 8.79 15.85
C ALA A 17 -15.08 9.76 14.66
N ASN A 18 -14.31 10.85 14.53
CA ASN A 18 -14.44 11.86 13.48
C ASN A 18 -13.32 11.81 12.41
N THR A 19 -12.54 10.74 12.35
CA THR A 19 -11.45 10.59 11.36
C THR A 19 -12.00 10.35 9.94
N VAL A 20 -11.39 10.98 8.92
CA VAL A 20 -11.65 10.65 7.50
C VAL A 20 -10.74 9.52 7.06
N VAL A 21 -11.30 8.44 6.52
CA VAL A 21 -10.51 7.40 5.86
C VAL A 21 -10.53 7.65 4.36
N VAL A 22 -9.35 7.85 3.77
CA VAL A 22 -9.17 8.04 2.33
C VAL A 22 -8.56 6.77 1.74
N GLU A 23 -9.36 6.04 0.96
CA GLU A 23 -8.95 4.81 0.28
C GLU A 23 -9.41 4.87 -1.19
N ALA A 24 -8.48 4.96 -2.14
CA ALA A 24 -8.81 5.03 -3.57
C ALA A 24 -9.59 3.79 -4.05
N ASP A 25 -9.27 2.61 -3.54
CA ASP A 25 -9.95 1.37 -3.90
C ASP A 25 -11.41 1.31 -3.42
N ALA A 26 -11.78 2.04 -2.37
CA ALA A 26 -13.17 2.11 -1.90
C ALA A 26 -14.08 2.84 -2.91
N PHE A 27 -13.54 3.86 -3.59
CA PHE A 27 -14.26 4.60 -4.63
C PHE A 27 -14.51 3.76 -5.89
N LYS A 28 -13.61 2.80 -6.20
CA LYS A 28 -13.80 1.87 -7.34
C LYS A 28 -15.07 1.04 -7.20
N GLU A 29 -15.42 0.61 -5.98
CA GLU A 29 -16.60 -0.23 -5.73
C GLU A 29 -17.94 0.52 -5.84
N THR A 30 -17.88 1.85 -5.73
CA THR A 30 -19.02 2.75 -5.88
C THR A 30 -19.17 3.30 -7.29
N ASP A 31 -18.13 3.19 -8.13
CA ASP A 31 -18.15 3.68 -9.50
C ASP A 31 -19.17 2.91 -10.36
N VAL A 32 -20.07 3.65 -11.02
CA VAL A 32 -21.15 3.10 -11.84
C VAL A 32 -20.61 2.29 -13.01
N ILE A 33 -19.46 2.66 -13.57
CA ILE A 33 -18.79 1.96 -14.65
C ILE A 33 -18.21 0.64 -14.14
N TYR A 34 -17.55 0.65 -12.98
CA TYR A 34 -17.03 -0.58 -12.37
C TYR A 34 -18.17 -1.57 -12.04
N ARG A 35 -19.29 -1.08 -11.49
CA ARG A 35 -20.48 -1.91 -11.23
C ARG A 35 -21.09 -2.45 -12.53
N ALA A 36 -21.23 -1.60 -13.54
CA ALA A 36 -21.80 -2.02 -14.82
C ALA A 36 -20.95 -3.09 -15.52
N ILE A 37 -19.62 -2.96 -15.51
CA ILE A 37 -18.71 -3.93 -16.16
C ILE A 37 -18.59 -5.22 -15.34
N SER A 38 -18.43 -5.12 -14.01
CA SER A 38 -18.38 -6.31 -13.13
C SER A 38 -19.67 -7.13 -13.15
N SER A 39 -20.83 -6.49 -13.35
CA SER A 39 -22.13 -7.17 -13.45
C SER A 39 -22.33 -7.97 -14.74
N ARG A 40 -21.54 -7.72 -15.81
CA ARG A 40 -21.67 -8.38 -17.11
C ARG A 40 -20.88 -9.69 -17.25
N GLY A 41 -20.22 -10.15 -16.18
CA GLY A 41 -19.61 -11.49 -16.14
C GLY A 41 -18.34 -11.69 -16.98
N HIS A 42 -17.75 -10.62 -17.52
CA HIS A 42 -16.46 -10.70 -18.22
C HIS A 42 -15.30 -10.75 -17.21
N HIS A 43 -15.07 -11.92 -16.64
CA HIS A 43 -13.95 -12.14 -15.70
C HIS A 43 -12.57 -12.00 -16.34
N ASP A 44 -12.48 -12.17 -17.66
CA ASP A 44 -11.22 -12.03 -18.42
C ASP A 44 -10.74 -10.57 -18.53
N ASP A 45 -11.63 -9.58 -18.34
CA ASP A 45 -11.33 -8.15 -18.45
C ASP A 45 -11.19 -7.42 -17.11
N MET A 46 -11.07 -8.17 -16.01
CA MET A 46 -11.01 -7.63 -14.64
C MET A 46 -9.88 -6.61 -14.45
N LEU A 47 -8.71 -6.85 -15.07
CA LEU A 47 -7.57 -5.93 -15.01
C LEU A 47 -7.82 -4.63 -15.78
N GLN A 48 -8.37 -4.73 -17.00
CA GLN A 48 -8.68 -3.55 -17.82
C GLN A 48 -9.77 -2.70 -17.17
N THR A 49 -10.79 -3.34 -16.61
CA THR A 49 -11.89 -2.68 -15.90
C THR A 49 -11.39 -1.87 -14.70
N ALA A 50 -10.48 -2.45 -13.91
CA ALA A 50 -9.89 -1.77 -12.76
C ALA A 50 -9.00 -0.57 -13.16
N GLU A 51 -8.40 -0.61 -14.35
CA GLU A 51 -7.57 0.47 -14.91
C GLU A 51 -8.43 1.63 -15.43
N LEU A 52 -9.57 1.34 -16.06
CA LEU A 52 -10.49 2.36 -16.58
C LEU A 52 -11.02 3.32 -15.51
N VAL A 53 -11.31 2.81 -14.31
CA VAL A 53 -11.83 3.64 -13.20
C VAL A 53 -10.73 4.15 -12.27
N HIS A 54 -9.46 3.83 -12.55
CA HIS A 54 -8.35 4.12 -11.65
C HIS A 54 -8.14 5.62 -11.45
N GLN A 55 -8.18 6.40 -12.54
CA GLN A 55 -7.94 7.85 -12.46
C GLN A 55 -9.06 8.55 -11.69
N SER A 56 -10.32 8.32 -12.06
CA SER A 56 -11.51 8.87 -11.36
C SER A 56 -11.48 8.57 -9.85
N SER A 57 -11.18 7.33 -9.47
CA SER A 57 -11.11 6.92 -8.07
C SER A 57 -9.94 7.59 -7.32
N THR A 58 -8.80 7.76 -8.00
CA THR A 58 -7.61 8.42 -7.44
C THR A 58 -7.86 9.91 -7.26
N ASP A 59 -8.54 10.55 -8.20
CA ASP A 59 -8.90 11.97 -8.15
C ASP A 59 -9.93 12.22 -7.03
N ALA A 60 -10.94 11.36 -6.91
CA ALA A 60 -11.93 11.43 -5.83
C ALA A 60 -11.27 11.29 -4.44
N ALA A 61 -10.35 10.33 -4.28
CA ALA A 61 -9.60 10.16 -3.04
C ALA A 61 -8.71 11.36 -2.74
N SER A 62 -8.03 11.92 -3.75
CA SER A 62 -7.16 13.09 -3.61
C SER A 62 -7.95 14.35 -3.25
N SER A 63 -9.14 14.52 -3.84
CA SER A 63 -10.07 15.62 -3.53
C SER A 63 -10.57 15.53 -2.09
N LEU A 64 -10.96 14.34 -1.64
CA LEU A 64 -11.36 14.10 -0.25
C LEU A 64 -10.20 14.38 0.72
N LEU A 65 -8.99 13.96 0.38
CA LEU A 65 -7.79 14.18 1.18
C LEU A 65 -7.51 15.66 1.40
N VAL A 66 -7.40 16.45 0.33
CA VAL A 66 -7.08 17.88 0.45
C VAL A 66 -8.19 18.65 1.16
N THR A 67 -9.46 18.30 0.91
CA THR A 67 -10.60 18.92 1.58
C THR A 67 -10.56 18.65 3.08
N ALA A 68 -10.37 17.40 3.49
CA ALA A 68 -10.31 17.03 4.90
C ALA A 68 -9.12 17.69 5.63
N LEU A 69 -7.96 17.77 4.98
CA LEU A 69 -6.78 18.44 5.54
C LEU A 69 -6.98 19.96 5.66
N ASN A 70 -7.54 20.60 4.64
CA ASN A 70 -7.91 22.02 4.70
C ASN A 70 -8.96 22.32 5.78
N GLU A 71 -9.82 21.36 6.13
CA GLU A 71 -10.80 21.52 7.21
C GLU A 71 -10.20 21.33 8.60
N GLY A 72 -8.97 20.83 8.71
CA GLY A 72 -8.33 20.53 9.99
C GLY A 72 -8.79 19.20 10.61
N ARG A 73 -9.32 18.28 9.80
CA ARG A 73 -9.78 16.97 10.26
C ARG A 73 -8.64 15.97 10.35
N ASP A 74 -8.74 15.02 11.29
CA ASP A 74 -7.86 13.86 11.31
C ASP A 74 -8.12 12.98 10.07
N VAL A 75 -7.05 12.54 9.41
CA VAL A 75 -7.12 11.75 8.17
C VAL A 75 -6.27 10.48 8.30
N ILE A 76 -6.84 9.35 7.89
CA ILE A 76 -6.13 8.11 7.61
C ILE A 76 -6.08 7.95 6.10
N MET A 77 -4.89 8.11 5.51
CA MET A 77 -4.65 7.85 4.10
C MET A 77 -4.19 6.40 3.92
N ASP A 78 -4.98 5.61 3.20
CA ASP A 78 -4.66 4.23 2.86
C ASP A 78 -4.15 4.15 1.43
N GLY A 79 -2.87 3.80 1.28
CA GLY A 79 -2.22 3.68 -0.01
C GLY A 79 -0.95 2.85 0.07
N THR A 80 -0.45 2.46 -1.09
CA THR A 80 0.83 1.73 -1.20
C THR A 80 2.03 2.61 -0.89
N LEU A 81 1.88 3.94 -0.99
CA LEU A 81 2.92 4.95 -0.80
C LEU A 81 4.18 4.68 -1.64
N SER A 82 4.01 4.05 -2.80
CA SER A 82 5.11 3.62 -3.66
C SER A 82 5.55 4.69 -4.66
N TRP A 83 4.86 5.82 -4.74
CA TRP A 83 5.24 6.94 -5.62
C TRP A 83 5.78 8.09 -4.77
N GLU A 84 7.11 8.19 -4.69
CA GLU A 84 7.81 9.08 -3.77
C GLU A 84 7.43 10.57 -3.93
N PRO A 85 7.37 11.15 -5.14
CA PRO A 85 7.03 12.57 -5.28
C PRO A 85 5.64 12.90 -4.72
N PHE A 86 4.65 12.04 -4.97
CA PHE A 86 3.30 12.21 -4.42
C PHE A 86 3.30 12.23 -2.89
N VAL A 87 4.01 11.28 -2.26
CA VAL A 87 4.07 11.18 -0.79
C VAL A 87 4.77 12.40 -0.20
N GLN A 88 5.89 12.84 -0.79
CA GLN A 88 6.63 14.01 -0.34
C GLN A 88 5.80 15.29 -0.45
N GLN A 89 5.16 15.52 -1.60
CA GLN A 89 4.29 16.69 -1.80
C GLN A 89 3.08 16.65 -0.84
N THR A 90 2.51 15.47 -0.59
CA THR A 90 1.39 15.30 0.35
C THR A 90 1.81 15.61 1.78
N ILE A 91 2.99 15.16 2.22
CA ILE A 91 3.53 15.50 3.54
C ILE A 91 3.77 17.01 3.63
N ALA A 92 4.37 17.63 2.61
CA ALA A 92 4.63 19.07 2.59
C ALA A 92 3.32 19.87 2.68
N MET A 93 2.30 19.50 1.89
CA MET A 93 0.96 20.08 1.97
C MET A 93 0.38 19.91 3.38
N ALA A 94 0.34 18.68 3.92
CA ALA A 94 -0.21 18.42 5.25
C ALA A 94 0.50 19.21 6.38
N ARG A 95 1.80 19.49 6.22
CA ARG A 95 2.52 20.38 7.15
C ARG A 95 2.12 21.85 6.98
N ASN A 96 1.74 22.29 5.79
CA ASN A 96 1.48 23.71 5.49
C ASN A 96 -0.01 24.11 5.47
N VAL A 97 -0.97 23.17 5.47
CA VAL A 97 -2.42 23.46 5.44
C VAL A 97 -2.95 24.30 6.61
N HIS A 98 -2.16 24.44 7.69
CA HIS A 98 -2.47 25.33 8.81
C HIS A 98 -2.06 26.78 8.57
N HIS A 99 -1.29 27.05 7.51
CA HIS A 99 -0.95 28.40 7.06
C HIS A 99 -1.78 28.80 5.84
N GLN A 100 -1.90 27.91 4.84
CA GLN A 100 -2.55 28.21 3.56
C GLN A 100 -3.40 27.04 3.09
N GLN A 101 -4.52 27.33 2.42
CA GLN A 101 -5.34 26.28 1.81
C GLN A 101 -4.70 25.73 0.53
N TYR A 102 -4.99 24.47 0.23
CA TYR A 102 -4.53 23.80 -0.98
C TYR A 102 -5.70 23.30 -1.83
N ARG A 103 -5.44 23.08 -3.12
CA ARG A 103 -6.33 22.36 -4.03
C ARG A 103 -5.55 21.27 -4.76
N MET A 104 -6.26 20.37 -5.42
CA MET A 104 -5.60 19.41 -6.31
C MET A 104 -4.87 20.14 -7.43
N GLY A 105 -3.60 19.78 -7.63
CA GLY A 105 -2.82 20.16 -8.80
C GLY A 105 -3.13 19.27 -10.00
N VAL A 106 -2.38 19.46 -11.08
CA VAL A 106 -2.55 18.72 -12.33
C VAL A 106 -2.14 17.24 -12.26
N GLY A 107 -1.52 16.81 -11.16
CA GLY A 107 -0.98 15.47 -10.96
C GLY A 107 0.28 15.23 -11.80
N TYR A 108 0.46 13.98 -12.22
CA TYR A 108 1.53 13.58 -13.14
C TYR A 108 1.01 13.62 -14.59
N LYS A 109 1.64 14.42 -15.45
CA LYS A 109 1.33 14.53 -16.88
C LYS A 109 2.61 14.50 -17.70
N VAL A 110 2.54 13.83 -18.84
CA VAL A 110 3.59 13.85 -19.87
C VAL A 110 2.99 14.53 -21.10
N ALA A 111 3.60 15.64 -21.53
CA ALA A 111 3.20 16.34 -22.75
C ALA A 111 3.71 15.62 -24.01
N ASP A 112 3.16 15.99 -25.17
CA ASP A 112 3.51 15.36 -26.47
C ASP A 112 5.00 15.51 -26.83
N ASP A 113 5.66 16.55 -26.31
CA ASP A 113 7.09 16.81 -26.45
C ASP A 113 7.97 16.02 -25.46
N GLY A 114 7.36 15.21 -24.60
CA GLY A 114 8.02 14.45 -23.54
C GLY A 114 8.24 15.22 -22.24
N THR A 115 7.82 16.49 -22.15
CA THR A 115 7.94 17.29 -20.93
C THR A 115 7.07 16.70 -19.82
N ILE A 116 7.67 16.43 -18.65
CA ILE A 116 6.99 15.89 -17.48
C ILE A 116 6.59 17.03 -16.55
N THR A 117 5.30 17.14 -16.26
CA THR A 117 4.76 17.99 -15.19
C THR A 117 4.28 17.11 -14.05
N GLU A 118 4.78 17.34 -12.84
CA GLU A 118 4.40 16.57 -11.67
C GLU A 118 4.11 17.49 -10.48
N ASN A 119 2.83 17.85 -10.33
CA ASN A 119 2.36 18.72 -9.27
C ASN A 119 1.01 18.25 -8.73
N TYR A 120 0.99 17.69 -7.52
CA TYR A 120 -0.20 17.10 -6.94
C TYR A 120 -1.04 18.09 -6.12
N TRP A 121 -0.41 19.14 -5.57
CA TRP A 121 -1.08 20.08 -4.66
C TRP A 121 -0.67 21.51 -4.98
N GLU A 122 -1.66 22.37 -5.19
CA GLU A 122 -1.45 23.79 -5.47
C GLU A 122 -1.95 24.64 -4.30
N PRO A 123 -1.17 25.61 -3.83
CA PRO A 123 -1.67 26.58 -2.86
C PRO A 123 -2.78 27.43 -3.49
N VAL A 124 -3.81 27.74 -2.71
CA VAL A 124 -4.90 28.64 -3.10
C VAL A 124 -4.51 30.05 -2.65
N GLU A 125 -4.64 31.04 -3.54
CA GLU A 125 -4.35 32.45 -3.23
C GLU A 125 -5.23 32.94 -2.08
N ASP A 126 -4.64 33.68 -1.14
CA ASP A 126 -5.33 34.18 0.05
C ASP A 126 -6.28 35.33 -0.35
N ASP A 127 -7.57 35.05 -0.46
CA ASP A 127 -8.58 36.09 -0.39
C ASP A 127 -8.68 36.56 1.08
N GLU A 128 -8.50 37.86 1.33
CA GLU A 128 -8.41 38.47 2.66
C GLU A 128 -9.62 38.14 3.60
N GLU A 129 -10.75 37.68 3.05
CA GLU A 129 -11.94 37.25 3.78
C GLU A 129 -11.85 35.83 4.37
N ASN A 130 -10.88 35.00 3.94
CA ASN A 130 -10.79 33.58 4.28
C ASN A 130 -9.80 33.26 5.41
N ASN A 131 -9.40 34.30 6.17
CA ASN A 131 -8.35 34.29 7.20
C ASN A 131 -8.76 33.56 8.50
N LYS A 132 -9.42 32.40 8.38
CA LYS A 132 -9.70 31.43 9.47
C LYS A 132 -8.52 30.50 9.76
N CYS A 133 -7.43 30.58 8.98
CA CYS A 133 -6.33 29.61 9.03
C CYS A 133 -5.39 29.81 10.24
N SER A 134 -5.25 31.04 10.72
CA SER A 134 -4.16 31.45 11.63
C SER A 134 -4.17 30.84 13.05
N THR A 135 -5.24 30.17 13.47
CA THR A 135 -5.32 29.53 14.80
C THR A 135 -5.10 28.02 14.78
N ARG A 136 -4.91 27.40 13.61
CA ARG A 136 -4.80 25.94 13.49
C ARG A 136 -3.39 25.46 13.81
N LYS A 137 -3.32 24.31 14.49
CA LYS A 137 -2.05 23.66 14.78
C LYS A 137 -1.58 22.86 13.55
N PRO A 138 -0.26 22.75 13.33
CA PRO A 138 0.27 21.87 12.29
C PRO A 138 -0.12 20.42 12.56
N TYR A 139 -0.31 19.64 11.50
CA TYR A 139 -0.57 18.22 11.60
C TYR A 139 0.63 17.47 12.18
N ARG A 140 0.34 16.53 13.08
CA ARG A 140 1.25 15.43 13.41
C ARG A 140 1.04 14.30 12.41
N ILE A 141 2.11 13.85 11.78
CA ILE A 141 2.07 12.83 10.74
C ILE A 141 2.65 11.53 11.29
N GLU A 142 1.83 10.49 11.29
CA GLU A 142 2.23 9.13 11.67
C GLU A 142 2.21 8.21 10.46
N MET A 143 3.34 7.55 10.20
CA MET A 143 3.46 6.58 9.11
C MET A 143 3.47 5.15 9.67
N VAL A 144 2.65 4.28 9.07
CA VAL A 144 2.66 2.85 9.35
C VAL A 144 2.92 2.10 8.03
N GLY A 145 4.12 1.58 7.89
CA GLY A 145 4.51 0.71 6.79
C GLY A 145 4.24 -0.76 7.12
N VAL A 146 3.78 -1.52 6.13
CA VAL A 146 3.64 -2.97 6.23
C VAL A 146 4.32 -3.61 5.03
N VAL A 147 5.28 -4.49 5.29
CA VAL A 147 6.02 -5.20 4.26
C VAL A 147 5.83 -6.71 4.39
N CYS A 148 5.94 -7.37 3.24
CA CYS A 148 6.15 -8.81 3.18
C CYS A 148 7.04 -9.13 1.98
N ASP A 149 7.69 -10.27 2.06
CA ASP A 149 8.42 -10.88 0.98
C ASP A 149 7.58 -10.92 -0.30
N ALA A 150 8.23 -10.64 -1.42
CA ALA A 150 7.55 -10.48 -2.70
C ALA A 150 6.82 -11.75 -3.16
N TYR A 151 7.34 -12.94 -2.84
CA TYR A 151 6.65 -14.20 -3.15
C TYR A 151 5.35 -14.33 -2.36
N LEU A 152 5.39 -14.05 -1.05
CA LEU A 152 4.18 -14.05 -0.22
C LEU A 152 3.16 -13.04 -0.71
N ALA A 153 3.61 -11.85 -1.14
CA ALA A 153 2.75 -10.81 -1.68
C ALA A 153 2.01 -11.28 -2.94
N VAL A 154 2.71 -11.92 -3.88
CA VAL A 154 2.13 -12.46 -5.12
C VAL A 154 1.14 -13.57 -4.82
N VAL A 155 1.49 -14.54 -3.97
CA VAL A 155 0.57 -15.62 -3.56
C VAL A 155 -0.70 -15.07 -2.90
N ARG A 156 -0.55 -14.08 -2.01
CA ARG A 156 -1.70 -13.40 -1.39
C ARG A 156 -2.54 -12.64 -2.43
N GLY A 157 -1.89 -12.03 -3.42
CA GLY A 157 -2.54 -11.37 -4.56
C GLY A 157 -3.40 -12.34 -5.38
N ILE A 158 -2.84 -13.51 -5.73
CA ILE A 158 -3.54 -14.58 -6.47
C ILE A 158 -4.73 -15.10 -5.66
N ARG A 159 -4.52 -15.42 -4.38
CA ARG A 159 -5.62 -15.87 -3.48
C ARG A 159 -6.73 -14.82 -3.40
N ARG A 160 -6.38 -13.54 -3.30
CA ARG A 160 -7.34 -12.44 -3.29
C ARG A 160 -8.08 -12.32 -4.62
N ALA A 161 -7.43 -12.56 -5.75
CA ALA A 161 -8.07 -12.57 -7.05
C ALA A 161 -9.12 -13.69 -7.15
N ILE A 162 -8.79 -14.89 -6.70
CA ILE A 162 -9.70 -16.05 -6.70
C ILE A 162 -10.90 -15.82 -5.77
N ILE A 163 -10.66 -15.39 -4.52
CA ILE A 163 -11.71 -15.29 -3.50
C ILE A 163 -12.60 -14.06 -3.74
N MET A 164 -12.00 -12.93 -4.14
CA MET A 164 -12.66 -11.62 -4.14
C MET A 164 -12.85 -11.02 -5.53
N GLY A 165 -12.43 -11.71 -6.59
CA GLY A 165 -12.50 -11.19 -7.96
C GLY A 165 -11.71 -9.89 -8.16
N ARG A 166 -10.54 -9.75 -7.52
CA ARG A 166 -9.68 -8.55 -7.66
C ARG A 166 -8.22 -8.93 -7.88
N ALA A 167 -7.83 -8.94 -9.15
CA ALA A 167 -6.46 -9.18 -9.57
C ALA A 167 -5.60 -7.90 -9.54
N VAL A 168 -4.29 -8.08 -9.36
CA VAL A 168 -3.27 -7.04 -9.55
C VAL A 168 -2.18 -7.65 -10.43
N ARG A 169 -1.69 -6.90 -11.43
CA ARG A 169 -0.58 -7.37 -12.27
C ARG A 169 0.67 -7.56 -11.40
N VAL A 170 1.31 -8.72 -11.55
CA VAL A 170 2.50 -9.10 -10.75
C VAL A 170 3.59 -8.03 -10.87
N LYS A 171 3.95 -7.62 -12.09
CA LYS A 171 4.93 -6.54 -12.33
C LYS A 171 4.60 -5.25 -11.56
N SER A 172 3.34 -4.79 -11.60
CA SER A 172 2.90 -3.59 -10.87
C SER A 172 3.01 -3.78 -9.35
N GLN A 173 2.70 -4.98 -8.84
CA GLN A 173 2.86 -5.31 -7.43
C GLN A 173 4.33 -5.30 -7.01
N LEU A 174 5.21 -5.97 -7.75
CA LEU A 174 6.66 -6.03 -7.47
C LEU A 174 7.28 -4.63 -7.51
N LYS A 175 6.96 -3.85 -8.54
CA LYS A 175 7.37 -2.45 -8.67
C LYS A 175 6.93 -1.60 -7.49
N SER A 176 5.69 -1.77 -7.03
CA SER A 176 5.19 -1.05 -5.86
C SER A 176 5.96 -1.40 -4.58
N HIS A 177 6.27 -2.68 -4.36
CA HIS A 177 7.10 -3.13 -3.24
C HIS A 177 8.50 -2.52 -3.30
N GLN A 178 9.15 -2.59 -4.47
CA GLN A 178 10.49 -2.06 -4.69
C GLN A 178 10.56 -0.57 -4.37
N ARG A 179 9.64 0.21 -4.94
CA ARG A 179 9.63 1.68 -4.76
C ARG A 179 9.33 2.07 -3.31
N PHE A 180 8.37 1.42 -2.65
CA PHE A 180 8.09 1.69 -1.24
C PHE A 180 9.33 1.37 -0.37
N ALA A 181 9.96 0.22 -0.58
CA ALA A 181 11.15 -0.17 0.17
C ALA A 181 12.30 0.84 0.01
N ASN A 182 12.52 1.33 -1.21
CA ASN A 182 13.52 2.37 -1.50
C ASN A 182 13.20 3.73 -0.87
N ALA A 183 11.92 4.12 -0.84
CA ALA A 183 11.51 5.45 -0.37
C ALA A 183 11.31 5.52 1.16
N PHE A 184 11.00 4.40 1.82
CA PHE A 184 10.64 4.35 3.24
C PHE A 184 11.67 5.03 4.18
N PRO A 185 13.00 4.83 4.03
CA PRO A 185 13.98 5.53 4.86
C PRO A 185 13.88 7.05 4.76
N ARG A 186 13.60 7.59 3.57
CA ARG A 186 13.44 9.02 3.37
C ARG A 186 12.10 9.52 3.91
N TYR A 187 11.03 8.74 3.79
CA TYR A 187 9.76 9.07 4.44
C TYR A 187 9.90 9.21 5.96
N CYS A 188 10.69 8.35 6.61
CA CYS A 188 10.94 8.42 8.05
C CYS A 188 11.52 9.78 8.48
N GLN A 189 12.26 10.46 7.60
CA GLN A 189 12.83 11.79 7.87
C GLN A 189 11.78 12.91 7.79
N LEU A 190 10.66 12.70 7.10
CA LEU A 190 9.64 13.71 6.83
C LEU A 190 8.45 13.68 7.80
N VAL A 191 8.22 12.52 8.43
CA VAL A 191 7.10 12.29 9.37
C VAL A 191 7.55 12.40 10.82
N ASP A 192 6.61 12.58 11.75
CA ASP A 192 6.94 12.64 13.19
C ASP A 192 7.29 11.25 13.70
N ASN A 193 6.39 10.29 13.49
CA ASN A 193 6.58 8.91 13.91
C ASN A 193 6.45 7.96 12.73
N ALA A 194 7.23 6.89 12.75
CA ALA A 194 7.12 5.82 11.77
C ALA A 194 7.15 4.45 12.46
N ARG A 195 6.34 3.52 11.99
CA ARG A 195 6.37 2.11 12.40
C ARG A 195 6.41 1.26 11.15
N LEU A 196 7.28 0.25 11.13
CA LEU A 196 7.41 -0.70 10.04
C LEU A 196 7.12 -2.11 10.56
N TYR A 197 6.15 -2.77 9.96
CA TYR A 197 5.76 -4.13 10.30
C TYR A 197 6.09 -5.11 9.19
N SER A 198 6.61 -6.28 9.55
CA SER A 198 6.76 -7.43 8.68
C SER A 198 5.62 -8.42 8.89
N THR A 199 5.19 -9.05 7.80
CA THR A 199 4.15 -10.08 7.82
C THR A 199 4.62 -11.36 7.16
N ASN A 200 5.93 -11.62 7.23
CA ASN A 200 6.56 -12.83 6.68
C ASN A 200 6.29 -14.08 7.52
N SER A 201 6.10 -13.92 8.83
CA SER A 201 5.71 -14.99 9.72
C SER A 201 4.22 -15.32 9.60
N MET A 202 3.87 -16.60 9.84
CA MET A 202 2.49 -16.99 10.06
C MET A 202 2.02 -16.44 11.41
N GLY A 203 1.01 -15.55 11.40
CA GLY A 203 0.44 -14.98 12.62
C GLY A 203 0.29 -13.46 12.56
N SER A 204 0.54 -12.79 13.68
CA SER A 204 0.46 -11.34 13.80
C SER A 204 1.64 -10.65 13.12
N ALA A 205 1.42 -9.40 12.68
CA ALA A 205 2.47 -8.57 12.10
C ALA A 205 3.55 -8.26 13.16
N LYS A 206 4.82 -8.49 12.82
CA LYS A 206 5.97 -8.23 13.69
C LYS A 206 6.46 -6.80 13.47
N LEU A 207 6.66 -6.01 14.53
CA LEU A 207 7.30 -4.70 14.43
C LEU A 207 8.80 -4.89 14.16
N ILE A 208 9.30 -4.34 13.07
CA ILE A 208 10.70 -4.51 12.61
C ILE A 208 11.46 -3.19 12.54
N GLY A 209 10.76 -2.06 12.60
CA GLY A 209 11.37 -0.74 12.73
C GLY A 209 10.43 0.27 13.34
N TRP A 210 10.97 1.22 14.10
CA TRP A 210 10.20 2.32 14.69
C TRP A 210 11.03 3.60 14.83
N LYS A 211 10.34 4.74 14.74
CA LYS A 211 10.87 6.08 14.96
C LYS A 211 9.85 6.85 15.77
N ASP A 212 10.31 7.52 16.82
CA ASP A 212 9.51 8.44 17.61
C ASP A 212 10.16 9.83 17.62
N GLY A 213 9.40 10.83 17.17
CA GLY A 213 9.84 12.23 17.10
C GLY A 213 11.08 12.43 16.22
N SER A 214 12.12 13.07 16.78
CA SER A 214 13.36 13.41 16.07
C SER A 214 14.41 12.29 16.07
N SER A 215 14.09 11.10 16.59
CA SER A 215 15.03 9.98 16.58
C SER A 215 15.31 9.49 15.16
N ASN A 216 16.46 8.84 14.98
CA ASN A 216 16.67 8.00 13.80
C ASN A 216 15.74 6.78 13.85
N LEU A 217 15.53 6.13 12.70
CA LEU A 217 14.79 4.87 12.61
C LEU A 217 15.59 3.77 13.34
N LEU A 218 15.01 3.22 14.39
CA LEU A 218 15.52 2.03 15.08
C LEU A 218 14.95 0.80 14.40
N VAL A 219 15.77 -0.22 14.18
CA VAL A 219 15.40 -1.43 13.43
C VAL A 219 15.90 -2.67 14.15
N ASP A 220 15.18 -3.78 13.99
CA ASP A 220 15.69 -5.11 14.31
C ASP A 220 16.65 -5.53 13.17
N PRO A 221 17.96 -5.67 13.42
CA PRO A 221 18.94 -5.94 12.36
C PRO A 221 18.70 -7.27 11.63
N GLN A 222 18.07 -8.25 12.26
CA GLN A 222 17.79 -9.55 11.64
C GLN A 222 16.54 -9.50 10.76
N GLU A 223 15.57 -8.66 11.12
CA GLU A 223 14.30 -8.60 10.42
C GLU A 223 14.28 -7.54 9.31
N ILE A 224 15.01 -6.44 9.48
CA ILE A 224 15.04 -5.33 8.51
C ILE A 224 15.60 -5.75 7.14
N ILE A 225 16.38 -6.83 7.10
CA ILE A 225 16.90 -7.46 5.88
C ILE A 225 15.78 -7.72 4.87
N CYS A 226 14.54 -7.97 5.31
CA CYS A 226 13.42 -8.14 4.38
C CYS A 226 13.12 -6.87 3.56
N LEU A 227 13.28 -5.68 4.16
CA LEU A 227 13.08 -4.40 3.47
C LEU A 227 14.19 -4.18 2.43
N GLU A 228 15.44 -4.47 2.79
CA GLU A 228 16.60 -4.38 1.89
C GLU A 228 16.46 -5.34 0.69
N LYS A 229 16.04 -6.59 0.94
CA LYS A 229 15.76 -7.55 -0.14
C LYS A 229 14.65 -7.04 -1.06
N LEU A 230 13.55 -6.52 -0.52
CA LEU A 230 12.46 -5.96 -1.31
C LEU A 230 12.91 -4.77 -2.17
N SER A 231 13.85 -3.95 -1.69
CA SER A 231 14.40 -2.83 -2.48
C SER A 231 15.14 -3.29 -3.75
N LYS A 232 15.62 -4.54 -3.75
CA LYS A 232 16.36 -5.19 -4.84
C LYS A 232 15.49 -6.14 -5.69
N VAL A 233 14.19 -6.25 -5.42
CA VAL A 233 13.32 -7.18 -6.16
C VAL A 233 13.35 -6.88 -7.67
N ASN A 234 13.40 -7.92 -8.49
CA ASN A 234 13.32 -7.81 -9.94
C ASN A 234 11.85 -7.65 -10.37
N GLU A 235 11.46 -6.45 -10.85
CA GLU A 235 10.08 -6.19 -11.27
C GLU A 235 9.67 -6.94 -12.55
N ASP A 236 10.65 -7.41 -13.33
CA ASP A 236 10.49 -8.14 -14.58
C ASP A 236 10.63 -9.67 -14.41
N ALA A 237 10.67 -10.15 -13.17
CA ALA A 237 10.79 -11.58 -12.88
C ALA A 237 9.62 -12.38 -13.48
N ASN A 238 9.96 -13.41 -14.27
CA ASN A 238 8.99 -14.36 -14.81
C ASN A 238 8.98 -15.70 -14.07
N SER A 239 9.89 -15.89 -13.12
CA SER A 239 9.97 -17.06 -12.25
C SER A 239 10.36 -16.69 -10.82
N ILE A 240 10.08 -17.58 -9.87
CA ILE A 240 10.46 -17.38 -8.46
C ILE A 240 11.97 -17.24 -8.27
N TYR A 241 12.76 -17.86 -9.16
CA TYR A 241 14.22 -17.84 -9.11
C TYR A 241 14.83 -16.52 -9.59
N GLU A 242 14.06 -15.73 -10.35
CA GLU A 242 14.46 -14.41 -10.85
C GLU A 242 14.05 -13.27 -9.92
N LEU A 243 13.29 -13.56 -8.86
CA LEU A 243 12.63 -12.55 -8.03
C LEU A 243 13.62 -11.64 -7.31
N TYR A 244 14.78 -12.17 -6.94
CA TYR A 244 15.87 -11.42 -6.32
C TYR A 244 17.17 -11.70 -7.09
N PRO A 245 18.13 -10.75 -7.11
CA PRO A 245 19.45 -11.00 -7.67
C PRO A 245 20.08 -12.22 -6.98
N GLN A 246 20.78 -13.07 -7.75
CA GLN A 246 21.58 -14.13 -7.14
C GLN A 246 22.75 -13.49 -6.37
N GLU A 247 22.61 -13.38 -5.06
CA GLU A 247 23.75 -13.10 -4.17
C GLU A 247 24.52 -14.42 -3.95
N ASP A 248 25.85 -14.34 -3.89
CA ASP A 248 26.72 -15.49 -3.64
C ASP A 248 26.16 -16.34 -2.51
N SER A 249 25.99 -17.63 -2.79
CA SER A 249 25.33 -18.71 -2.04
C SER A 249 25.88 -18.99 -0.62
N SER A 250 26.60 -18.04 -0.03
CA SER A 250 27.17 -18.05 1.31
C SER A 250 26.21 -17.54 2.40
N SER A 251 25.21 -16.74 2.05
CA SER A 251 24.22 -16.22 3.01
C SER A 251 23.00 -17.14 3.06
N GLY A 252 23.05 -18.13 3.96
CA GLY A 252 22.07 -19.22 4.13
C GLY A 252 20.62 -18.84 4.49
N SER A 253 20.14 -17.65 4.11
CA SER A 253 18.71 -17.34 4.14
C SER A 253 18.06 -17.89 2.87
N GLY A 254 17.74 -19.19 2.88
CA GLY A 254 16.90 -19.79 1.84
C GLY A 254 15.64 -18.96 1.62
N PHE A 255 15.19 -18.87 0.37
CA PHE A 255 14.00 -18.11 0.03
C PHE A 255 12.84 -18.57 0.92
N ILE A 256 11.91 -17.68 1.30
CA ILE A 256 10.69 -18.11 2.03
C ILE A 256 9.99 -19.26 1.29
N TRP A 257 10.08 -19.23 -0.04
CA TRP A 257 9.74 -20.33 -0.94
C TRP A 257 10.38 -21.67 -0.54
N ASP A 258 11.70 -21.73 -0.37
CA ASP A 258 12.43 -22.96 -0.04
C ASP A 258 11.98 -23.51 1.31
N GLY A 259 11.86 -22.64 2.32
CA GLY A 259 11.36 -23.04 3.64
C GLY A 259 9.93 -23.59 3.60
N MET A 260 9.10 -23.10 2.67
CA MET A 260 7.72 -23.55 2.51
C MET A 260 7.61 -24.82 1.66
N VAL A 261 8.37 -24.93 0.56
CA VAL A 261 8.36 -26.08 -0.35
C VAL A 261 9.08 -27.27 0.25
N MET A 262 10.19 -27.05 0.93
CA MET A 262 10.96 -28.09 1.61
C MET A 262 10.46 -28.36 3.03
N SER A 263 9.35 -27.76 3.46
CA SER A 263 8.78 -28.00 4.78
C SER A 263 8.40 -29.48 4.94
N PRO A 264 8.87 -30.17 6.01
CA PRO A 264 8.52 -31.57 6.26
C PRO A 264 7.02 -31.76 6.52
N THR A 265 6.29 -30.70 6.92
CA THR A 265 4.83 -30.76 7.14
C THR A 265 4.01 -30.62 5.87
N ARG A 266 4.63 -30.24 4.73
CA ARG A 266 3.93 -29.92 3.49
C ARG A 266 3.09 -31.09 2.98
N GLU A 267 3.65 -32.30 3.01
CA GLU A 267 2.95 -33.50 2.52
C GLU A 267 1.68 -33.78 3.32
N SER A 268 1.79 -33.75 4.65
CA SER A 268 0.64 -33.93 5.55
C SER A 268 -0.45 -32.88 5.31
N ILE A 269 -0.08 -31.60 5.18
CA ILE A 269 -1.03 -30.52 4.89
C ILE A 269 -1.72 -30.74 3.53
N GLN A 270 -0.98 -31.20 2.52
CA GLN A 270 -1.55 -31.47 1.19
C GLN A 270 -2.52 -32.67 1.22
N GLN A 271 -2.21 -33.71 1.98
CA GLN A 271 -3.11 -34.86 2.17
C GLN A 271 -4.40 -34.44 2.90
N GLU A 272 -4.28 -33.64 3.96
CA GLU A 272 -5.44 -33.10 4.68
C GLU A 272 -6.32 -32.22 3.78
N LEU A 273 -5.70 -31.34 3.00
CA LEU A 273 -6.41 -30.47 2.05
C LEU A 273 -7.11 -31.29 0.97
N LYS A 274 -6.44 -32.29 0.41
CA LYS A 274 -7.02 -33.20 -0.58
C LYS A 274 -8.24 -33.93 -0.01
N ALA A 275 -8.11 -34.52 1.18
CA ALA A 275 -9.22 -35.19 1.84
C ALA A 275 -10.39 -34.23 2.16
N ALA A 276 -10.10 -32.98 2.52
CA ALA A 276 -11.13 -31.97 2.75
C ALA A 276 -11.88 -31.60 1.46
N ILE A 277 -11.17 -31.43 0.34
CA ILE A 277 -11.75 -31.14 -0.97
C ILE A 277 -12.60 -32.32 -1.43
N GLU A 278 -12.08 -33.55 -1.36
CA GLU A 278 -12.82 -34.77 -1.74
C GLU A 278 -14.12 -34.92 -0.96
N ARG A 279 -14.14 -34.60 0.35
CA ARG A 279 -15.37 -34.59 1.15
C ARG A 279 -16.39 -33.55 0.71
N ILE A 280 -15.95 -32.41 0.18
CA ILE A 280 -16.84 -31.33 -0.29
C ILE A 280 -17.37 -31.64 -1.69
N GLU A 281 -16.54 -32.20 -2.56
CA GLU A 281 -16.86 -32.50 -3.96
C GLU A 281 -17.65 -33.81 -4.12
N SER A 282 -17.56 -34.73 -3.16
CA SER A 282 -18.38 -35.95 -3.15
C SER A 282 -19.82 -35.56 -2.81
N PRO A 283 -20.79 -35.73 -3.73
CA PRO A 283 -22.20 -35.45 -3.43
C PRO A 283 -22.64 -36.38 -2.30
N ALA A 284 -23.36 -35.85 -1.31
CA ALA A 284 -24.13 -36.71 -0.40
C ALA A 284 -25.03 -37.61 -1.25
N SER A 285 -24.72 -38.91 -1.27
CA SER A 285 -25.54 -39.93 -1.93
C SER A 285 -26.84 -40.16 -1.17
#